data_AF-A0A7X7SLA4-F1
#
_entry.id   AF-A0A7X7SLA4-F1
#
_cell.length_a   1.000
_cell.length_b   1.000
_cell.length_c   1.000
_cell.angle_alpha   90.00
_cell.angle_beta   90.00
_cell.angle_gamma   90.00
#
_symmetry.space_group_name_H-M   'P 1'
#
loop_
_entity.id
_entity.type
_entity.pdbx_description
1 polymer ?
#
loop_
_entity_poly.entity_id
_entity_poly.type
_entity_poly.pdbx_seq_one_letter_code
_entity_poly.pdbx_strand_id
1 'polypeptide(L)' 'MDRDGLEKVLMRLRRQRDEAETLAAGALERLARLASGLTPLSDLNADEIEGAADDLAAAVRKYQLLDQVGGEVRQLLI' A
#
# COMPACT_ATOMS: atom_id res chain seq x y z
N MET A 1 6.19 -10.48 -26.65
CA MET A 1 6.88 -10.41 -25.34
C MET A 1 7.38 -11.81 -25.05
N ASP A 2 8.64 -12.00 -24.72
CA ASP A 2 9.18 -13.32 -24.39
C ASP A 2 8.95 -13.63 -22.90
N ARG A 3 9.10 -14.92 -22.53
CA ARG A 3 8.92 -15.41 -21.15
C ARG A 3 9.82 -14.65 -20.17
N ASP A 4 11.08 -14.45 -20.52
CA ASP A 4 12.06 -13.73 -19.70
C ASP A 4 11.65 -12.27 -19.45
N GLY A 5 11.04 -11.61 -20.44
CA GLY A 5 10.50 -10.27 -20.32
C GLY A 5 9.32 -10.19 -19.35
N LEU A 6 8.41 -11.17 -19.39
CA LEU A 6 7.29 -11.28 -18.46
C LEU A 6 7.75 -11.60 -17.03
N GLU A 7 8.73 -12.48 -16.85
CA GLU A 7 9.31 -12.79 -15.54
C GLU A 7 9.98 -11.56 -14.90
N LYS A 8 10.70 -10.74 -15.68
CA LYS A 8 11.25 -9.45 -15.21
C LYS A 8 10.17 -8.44 -14.82
N VAL A 9 9.03 -8.45 -15.50
CA VAL A 9 7.88 -7.61 -15.12
C VAL A 9 7.28 -8.08 -13.81
N LEU A 10 7.06 -9.39 -13.63
CA LEU A 10 6.56 -9.95 -12.37
C LEU A 10 7.48 -9.68 -11.19
N MET A 11 8.79 -9.77 -11.36
CA MET A 11 9.76 -9.43 -10.31
C MET A 11 9.61 -7.95 -9.88
N ARG A 12 9.47 -7.04 -10.84
CA ARG A 12 9.28 -5.61 -10.57
C ARG A 12 7.95 -5.35 -9.87
N LEU A 13 6.87 -5.97 -10.32
CA LEU A 13 5.55 -5.85 -9.70
C LEU A 13 5.55 -6.36 -8.25
N ARG A 14 6.20 -7.50 -7.98
CA ARG A 14 6.36 -8.03 -6.61
C ARG A 14 7.08 -7.02 -5.72
N ARG A 15 8.22 -6.49 -6.17
CA ARG A 15 8.95 -5.48 -5.41
C ARG A 15 8.09 -4.25 -5.11
N GLN A 16 7.40 -3.72 -6.12
CA GLN A 16 6.52 -2.56 -5.93
C GLN A 16 5.37 -2.85 -4.97
N ARG A 17 4.83 -4.06 -5.00
CA ARG A 17 3.77 -4.50 -4.08
C ARG A 17 4.29 -4.54 -2.65
N ASP A 18 5.45 -5.13 -2.41
CA ASP A 18 6.06 -5.23 -1.08
C ASP A 18 6.41 -3.83 -0.52
N GLU A 19 6.86 -2.91 -1.38
CA GLU A 19 7.06 -1.50 -1.03
C GLU A 19 5.71 -0.81 -0.66
N ALA A 20 4.64 -1.05 -1.42
CA ALA A 20 3.32 -0.50 -1.13
C ALA A 20 2.71 -1.06 0.17
N GLU A 21 2.92 -2.35 0.45
CA GLU A 21 2.51 -2.99 1.70
C GLU A 21 3.21 -2.36 2.91
N THR A 22 4.51 -2.12 2.80
CA THR A 22 5.29 -1.46 3.86
C THR A 22 4.78 -0.05 4.14
N LEU A 23 4.46 0.72 3.08
CA LEU A 23 3.88 2.05 3.21
C LEU A 23 2.50 2.03 3.87
N ALA A 24 1.64 1.09 3.47
CA ALA A 24 0.32 0.91 4.07
C ALA A 24 0.42 0.55 5.57
N ALA A 25 1.34 -0.35 5.93
CA ALA A 25 1.58 -0.72 7.33
C ALA A 25 2.04 0.48 8.17
N GLY A 26 2.96 1.31 7.64
CA GLY A 26 3.42 2.53 8.31
C GLY A 26 2.32 3.57 8.50
N ALA A 27 1.50 3.80 7.46
CA ALA A 27 0.35 4.71 7.54
C ALA A 27 -0.70 4.21 8.56
N LEU A 28 -0.96 2.90 8.57
CA LEU A 28 -1.86 2.28 9.54
C LEU A 28 -1.36 2.44 10.98
N GLU A 29 -0.06 2.22 11.24
CA GLU A 29 0.53 2.40 12.57
C GLU A 29 0.42 3.88 13.03
N ARG A 30 0.62 4.83 12.11
CA ARG A 30 0.47 6.26 12.39
C ARG A 30 -0.97 6.62 12.74
N LEU A 31 -1.93 6.16 11.93
CA LEU A 31 -3.35 6.38 12.17
C LEU A 31 -3.81 5.72 13.47
N ALA A 32 -3.37 4.48 13.73
CA ALA A 32 -3.67 3.76 14.97
C ALA A 32 -3.15 4.51 16.20
N ARG A 33 -1.93 5.09 16.13
CA ARG A 33 -1.40 5.94 17.20
C ARG A 33 -2.29 7.16 17.45
N LEU A 34 -2.64 7.90 16.42
CA LEU A 34 -3.51 9.09 16.52
C LEU A 34 -4.91 8.75 17.05
N ALA A 35 -5.46 7.59 16.67
CA ALA A 35 -6.80 7.15 17.03
C ALA A 35 -6.88 6.31 18.32
N SER A 36 -5.75 5.89 18.89
CA SER A 36 -5.68 4.98 20.05
C SER A 36 -6.26 5.55 21.36
N GLY A 37 -6.65 6.82 21.38
CA GLY A 37 -7.11 7.51 22.58
C GLY A 37 -6.00 7.82 23.59
N LEU A 38 -4.74 7.50 23.26
CA LEU A 38 -3.55 7.88 24.04
C LEU A 38 -3.19 9.36 23.86
N THR A 39 -3.60 9.96 22.73
CA THR A 39 -3.49 11.40 22.49
C THR A 39 -4.75 12.09 23.06
N PRO A 40 -4.61 13.07 23.97
CA PRO A 40 -5.75 13.86 24.45
C PRO A 40 -6.50 14.52 23.28
N LEU A 41 -7.83 14.60 23.37
CA LEU A 41 -8.66 15.22 22.32
C LEU A 41 -8.27 16.68 22.03
N SER A 42 -7.74 17.41 23.02
CA SER A 42 -7.23 18.78 22.85
C SER A 42 -5.99 18.87 21.97
N ASP A 43 -5.24 17.77 21.88
CA ASP A 43 -3.96 17.68 21.18
C ASP A 43 -4.12 16.92 19.85
N LEU A 44 -5.34 16.46 19.56
CA LEU A 44 -5.71 15.78 18.33
C LEU A 44 -5.88 16.81 17.21
N ASN A 45 -5.05 16.72 16.19
CA ASN A 45 -5.20 17.50 14.97
C ASN A 45 -6.01 16.70 13.94
N ALA A 46 -7.23 17.16 13.64
CA ALA A 46 -8.12 16.52 12.68
C ALA A 46 -7.48 16.42 11.28
N ASP A 47 -6.76 17.45 10.85
CA ASP A 47 -6.10 17.48 9.54
C ASP A 47 -5.00 16.42 9.43
N GLU A 48 -4.28 16.15 10.53
CA GLU A 48 -3.25 15.10 10.56
C GLU A 48 -3.85 13.69 10.50
N ILE A 49 -5.02 13.49 11.09
CA ILE A 49 -5.74 12.22 11.04
C ILE A 49 -6.30 11.99 9.65
N GLU A 50 -6.93 13.00 9.05
CA GLU A 50 -7.46 12.93 7.70
C GLU A 50 -6.32 12.66 6.70
N GLY A 51 -5.20 13.37 6.80
CA GLY A 51 -4.02 13.11 5.99
C GLY A 51 -3.46 11.68 6.17
N ALA A 52 -3.36 11.18 7.40
CA ALA A 52 -2.90 9.82 7.66
C ALA A 52 -3.87 8.75 7.11
N ALA A 53 -5.18 9.02 7.17
CA ALA A 53 -6.21 8.15 6.61
C ALA A 53 -6.16 8.15 5.06
N ASP A 54 -5.95 9.30 4.44
CA ASP A 54 -5.78 9.44 2.99
C ASP A 54 -4.53 8.72 2.49
N ASP A 55 -3.41 8.87 3.19
CA ASP A 55 -2.16 8.16 2.91
C ASP A 55 -2.35 6.64 2.98
N LEU A 56 -3.03 6.16 4.02
CA LEU A 56 -3.37 4.74 4.17
C LEU A 56 -4.26 4.26 3.01
N ALA A 57 -5.31 5.01 2.70
CA ALA A 57 -6.24 4.66 1.63
C ALA A 57 -5.54 4.63 0.26
N ALA A 58 -4.62 5.58 -0.01
CA ALA A 58 -3.81 5.60 -1.22
C ALA A 58 -2.85 4.40 -1.30
N ALA A 59 -2.18 4.06 -0.20
CA ALA A 59 -1.27 2.91 -0.14
C ALA A 59 -2.01 1.58 -0.36
N VAL A 60 -3.17 1.39 0.27
CA VAL A 60 -4.02 0.21 0.09
C VAL A 60 -4.51 0.08 -1.35
N ARG A 61 -5.00 1.17 -1.96
CA ARG A 61 -5.41 1.15 -3.38
C ARG A 61 -4.26 0.76 -4.31
N LYS A 62 -3.06 1.31 -4.07
CA LYS A 62 -1.86 0.98 -4.85
C LYS A 62 -1.49 -0.50 -4.70
N TYR A 63 -1.53 -1.03 -3.49
CA TYR A 63 -1.28 -2.45 -3.22
C TYR A 63 -2.26 -3.35 -3.98
N GLN A 64 -3.57 -3.07 -3.89
CA GLN A 64 -4.62 -3.84 -4.57
C GLN A 64 -4.43 -3.85 -6.10
N LEU A 65 -4.11 -2.69 -6.68
CA LEU A 65 -3.84 -2.57 -8.12
C LEU A 65 -2.63 -3.42 -8.54
N LEU A 66 -1.54 -3.36 -7.77
CA LEU A 66 -0.32 -4.12 -8.06
C LEU A 66 -0.54 -5.63 -7.93
N ASP A 67 -1.35 -6.06 -6.97
CA ASP A 67 -1.71 -7.48 -6.81
C ASP A 67 -2.57 -7.97 -7.98
N GLN A 68 -3.58 -7.19 -8.38
CA GLN A 68 -4.41 -7.48 -9.55
C GLN A 68 -3.56 -7.61 -10.83
N VAL A 69 -2.74 -6.60 -11.13
CA VAL A 69 -1.86 -6.59 -12.31
C VAL A 69 -0.87 -7.76 -12.24
N GLY A 70 -0.35 -8.07 -11.05
CA GLY A 70 0.52 -9.23 -10.85
C GLY A 70 -0.18 -10.56 -11.17
N GLY A 71 -1.47 -10.67 -10.84
CA GLY A 71 -2.32 -11.80 -11.21
C GLY A 71 -2.53 -11.92 -12.71
N GLU A 72 -2.89 -10.81 -13.37
CA GLU A 72 -3.11 -10.74 -14.82
C GLU A 72 -1.83 -11.10 -15.60
N VAL A 73 -0.67 -10.57 -15.20
CA VAL A 73 0.61 -10.90 -15.85
C VAL A 73 1.00 -12.36 -15.62
N ARG A 74 0.69 -12.94 -14.46
CA ARG A 74 0.95 -14.37 -14.19
C ARG A 74 0.11 -15.28 -15.10
N GLN A 75 -1.12 -14.90 -15.42
CA GLN A 75 -1.97 -15.65 -16.34
C GLN A 75 -1.40 -15.69 -17.77
N LEU A 76 -0.62 -14.69 -18.18
CA LEU A 76 0.03 -14.65 -19.49
C LEU A 76 1.25 -15.59 -19.62
N LEU A 77 1.71 -16.19 -18.50
CA LEU A 77 2.80 -17.16 -18.47
C LEU A 77 2.32 -18.62 -18.44
N ILE A 78 1.01 -18.84 -18.35
CA ILE A 78 0.35 -20.16 -18.36
C ILE A 78 -0.07 -20.48 -19.79
#